data_AF-A0A6H1ZV17-F1
#
_entry.id   AF-A0A6H1ZV17-F1
#
_cell.length_a   1.000
_cell.length_b   1.000
_cell.length_c   1.000
_cell.angle_alpha   90.00
_cell.angle_beta   90.00
_cell.angle_gamma   90.00
#
_symmetry.space_group_name_H-M   'P 1'
#
loop_
_entity.id
_entity.type
_entity.pdbx_description
1 polymer ?
#
loop_
_entity_poly.entity_id
_entity_poly.type
_entity_poly.pdbx_seq_one_letter_code
_entity_poly.pdbx_strand_id
1 'polypeptide(L)'
;MQDNKWIIGVACVAVILLSAASLLKKPLNINLYNPTQNTQGEAVLGTGMTLNTSNGKYTEGADMYQNIQAMAERMTALTQYQILQANSSGDMEAVSTASNLTLSSPTITGANISDSNFVNDMTSVAATVASTTVTAALTGTTYVFTTTTEFVLPATSTAAGLYYKFVVGGAITSNVTIRTSDLGDNIEGTLIVAGAVVDCDAEDVLTFVADGENVGDYVELYSDGTYWYIGDSGALTASKLTCTAT
;
A
#
# COMPACT_ATOMS: atom_id res chain seq x y z
N MET A 1 -6.35 10.81 92.75
CA MET A 1 -7.76 10.48 92.45
C MET A 1 -7.97 10.82 90.98
N GLN A 2 -8.55 9.89 90.20
CA GLN A 2 -9.09 10.13 88.84
C GLN A 2 -8.08 10.57 87.74
N ASP A 3 -8.26 10.27 86.44
CA ASP A 3 -9.01 9.16 85.84
C ASP A 3 -8.49 8.72 84.45
N ASN A 4 -9.02 7.58 84.01
CA ASN A 4 -8.80 6.78 82.79
C ASN A 4 -8.68 7.46 81.39
N LYS A 5 -7.77 6.90 80.55
CA LYS A 5 -7.93 6.39 79.12
C LYS A 5 -8.40 7.39 78.01
N TRP A 6 -8.15 7.20 76.70
CA TRP A 6 -7.89 6.02 75.83
C TRP A 6 -6.62 6.25 74.92
N ILE A 7 -6.04 5.40 74.03
CA ILE A 7 -6.39 4.21 73.19
C ILE A 7 -7.33 4.59 71.98
N ILE A 8 -7.31 4.13 70.71
CA ILE A 8 -6.73 3.06 69.83
C ILE A 8 -6.17 3.77 68.53
N GLY A 9 -5.35 3.27 67.58
CA GLY A 9 -4.75 1.98 67.18
C GLY A 9 -3.39 2.17 66.44
N VAL A 10 -2.75 1.29 65.63
CA VAL A 10 -3.09 0.05 64.86
C VAL A 10 -3.71 0.30 63.45
N ALA A 11 -3.20 -0.20 62.30
CA ALA A 11 -1.87 -0.75 61.90
C ALA A 11 -1.78 -0.99 60.35
N CYS A 12 -0.57 -1.34 59.86
CA CYS A 12 -0.29 -2.25 58.72
C CYS A 12 -0.21 -1.73 57.25
N VAL A 13 0.50 -2.52 56.42
CA VAL A 13 0.64 -2.57 54.95
C VAL A 13 1.18 -1.33 54.19
N ALA A 14 2.46 -1.41 53.79
CA ALA A 14 2.95 -1.05 52.44
C ALA A 14 4.49 -1.25 52.34
N VAL A 15 4.94 -2.49 52.14
CA VAL A 15 6.36 -2.81 51.84
C VAL A 15 6.44 -3.42 50.45
N ILE A 16 7.40 -2.93 49.64
CA ILE A 16 7.66 -3.31 48.23
C ILE A 16 6.54 -2.93 47.25
N LEU A 17 6.82 -1.92 46.40
CA LEU A 17 6.51 -1.91 44.96
C LEU A 17 7.31 -0.79 44.26
N LEU A 18 7.90 -1.13 43.11
CA LEU A 18 8.54 -0.28 42.08
C LEU A 18 9.63 0.74 42.49
N SER A 19 10.87 0.30 42.33
CA SER A 19 12.09 1.13 42.21
C SER A 19 12.17 1.90 40.87
N ALA A 20 11.18 2.76 40.58
CA ALA A 20 11.08 3.50 39.32
C ALA A 20 11.09 5.05 39.46
N ALA A 21 10.80 5.58 40.65
CA ALA A 21 10.55 7.01 40.88
C ALA A 21 11.79 7.93 40.84
N SER A 22 13.00 7.42 40.56
CA SER A 22 14.27 8.16 40.65
C SER A 22 14.69 8.88 39.36
N LEU A 23 14.09 8.58 38.20
CA LEU A 23 14.56 9.06 36.89
C LEU A 23 13.95 10.37 36.38
N LEU A 24 12.92 10.91 37.04
CA LEU A 24 12.22 12.13 36.61
C LEU A 24 12.41 13.29 37.62
N LYS A 25 13.65 13.81 37.68
CA LYS A 25 14.00 15.04 38.41
C LYS A 25 14.69 16.11 37.54
N LYS A 26 14.13 16.37 36.34
CA LYS A 26 14.26 17.68 35.68
C LYS A 26 12.98 18.47 35.91
N PRO A 27 12.98 19.57 36.69
CA PRO A 27 11.80 20.42 36.81
C PRO A 27 11.50 21.09 35.47
N LEU A 28 10.23 21.08 35.05
CA LEU A 28 9.79 21.81 33.87
C LEU A 28 9.66 23.30 34.25
N ASN A 29 10.61 24.14 33.83
CA ASN A 29 10.51 25.59 33.99
C ASN A 29 9.49 26.16 32.98
N ILE A 30 8.20 26.03 33.29
CA ILE A 30 7.13 26.72 32.57
C ILE A 30 7.16 28.18 33.03
N ASN A 31 7.74 29.04 32.20
CA ASN A 31 7.73 30.47 32.42
C ASN A 31 6.34 31.02 32.04
N LEU A 32 5.41 31.02 32.99
CA LEU A 32 4.06 31.55 32.79
C LEU A 32 4.13 33.07 32.56
N TYR A 33 3.94 33.49 31.32
CA TYR A 33 3.79 34.90 30.94
C TYR A 33 2.60 35.49 31.69
N ASN A 34 2.82 36.56 32.46
CA ASN A 34 1.81 37.20 33.29
C ASN A 34 1.17 38.38 32.53
N PRO A 35 -0.04 38.25 31.97
CA PRO A 35 -0.70 39.36 31.28
C PRO A 35 -1.14 40.43 32.29
N THR A 36 -0.76 41.68 32.04
CA THR A 36 -1.25 42.82 32.81
C THR A 36 -2.76 42.99 32.62
N GLN A 37 -3.54 42.72 33.66
CA GLN A 37 -4.99 42.95 33.63
C GLN A 37 -5.34 44.44 33.55
N ASN A 38 -6.49 44.74 32.96
CA ASN A 38 -7.06 46.09 32.99
C ASN A 38 -7.70 46.39 34.37
N THR A 39 -8.13 47.64 34.59
CA THR A 39 -8.76 48.08 35.84
C THR A 39 -10.17 47.54 36.11
N GLN A 40 -10.67 46.60 35.30
CA GLN A 40 -11.89 45.84 35.54
C GLN A 40 -11.64 44.31 35.65
N GLY A 41 -10.38 43.86 35.65
CA GLY A 41 -9.99 42.46 35.87
C GLY A 41 -10.05 41.57 34.63
N GLU A 42 -10.42 42.10 33.47
CA GLU A 42 -10.53 41.33 32.24
C GLU A 42 -9.17 41.13 31.55
N ALA A 43 -8.93 39.93 31.04
CA ALA A 43 -7.74 39.57 30.29
C ALA A 43 -7.87 40.01 28.83
N VAL A 44 -7.42 41.24 28.52
CA VAL A 44 -7.46 41.80 27.17
C VAL A 44 -6.47 41.07 26.25
N LEU A 45 -6.97 40.11 25.48
CA LEU A 45 -6.27 39.61 24.30
C LEU A 45 -6.21 40.70 23.22
N GLY A 46 -5.11 40.71 22.45
CA GLY A 46 -4.78 41.81 21.54
C GLY A 46 -5.87 42.13 20.51
N THR A 47 -6.08 43.42 20.26
CA THR A 47 -7.09 43.96 19.33
C THR A 47 -6.90 43.39 17.91
N GLY A 48 -7.71 42.40 17.56
CA GLY A 48 -7.67 41.75 16.24
C GLY A 48 -8.27 40.33 16.21
N MET A 49 -8.28 39.60 17.34
CA MET A 49 -8.83 38.23 17.42
C MET A 49 -10.16 38.17 18.18
N THR A 50 -11.27 38.38 17.48
CA THR A 50 -12.61 38.05 18.00
C THR A 50 -12.82 36.54 17.92
N LEU A 51 -12.57 35.83 19.02
CA LEU A 51 -12.79 34.39 19.11
C LEU A 51 -14.30 34.08 19.16
N ASN A 52 -14.91 33.83 18.00
CA ASN A 52 -16.35 33.55 17.89
C ASN A 52 -16.67 32.10 18.31
N THR A 53 -16.71 31.83 19.61
CA THR A 53 -17.13 30.54 20.20
C THR A 53 -18.66 30.39 20.16
N SER A 54 -19.23 30.24 18.96
CA SER A 54 -20.68 30.12 18.74
C SER A 54 -21.31 28.83 19.29
N ASN A 55 -20.51 27.83 19.64
CA ASN A 55 -20.94 26.68 20.46
C ASN A 55 -20.64 26.95 21.95
N GLY A 56 -21.66 27.36 22.70
CA GLY A 56 -21.61 27.61 24.15
C GLY A 56 -21.52 26.32 24.99
N LYS A 57 -20.53 25.48 24.70
CA LYS A 57 -20.28 24.18 25.36
C LYS A 57 -18.92 24.11 26.09
N TYR A 58 -18.05 25.08 25.86
CA TYR A 58 -16.69 25.13 26.40
C TYR A 58 -16.42 26.55 26.94
N THR A 59 -16.16 26.65 28.23
CA THR A 59 -15.99 27.92 28.95
C THR A 59 -14.79 27.81 29.89
N GLU A 60 -13.76 28.60 29.60
CA GLU A 60 -12.45 28.64 30.26
C GLU A 60 -11.44 27.54 29.85
N GLY A 61 -10.16 27.82 30.07
CA GLY A 61 -9.05 26.99 29.58
C GLY A 61 -8.91 25.62 30.26
N ALA A 62 -9.61 25.39 31.38
CA ALA A 62 -9.66 24.09 32.04
C ALA A 62 -10.30 23.02 31.12
N ASP A 63 -11.39 23.36 30.43
CA ASP A 63 -12.09 22.48 29.49
C ASP A 63 -11.15 22.01 28.37
N MET A 64 -10.27 22.87 27.87
CA MET A 64 -9.33 22.52 26.81
C MET A 64 -8.29 21.49 27.30
N TYR A 65 -7.79 21.60 28.53
CA TYR A 65 -6.90 20.59 29.11
C TYR A 65 -7.61 19.26 29.36
N GLN A 66 -8.86 19.29 29.84
CA GLN A 66 -9.67 18.08 30.02
C GLN A 66 -9.98 17.38 28.68
N ASN A 67 -10.33 18.15 27.64
CA ASN A 67 -10.56 17.61 26.30
C ASN A 67 -9.28 16.98 25.70
N ILE A 68 -8.10 17.59 25.90
CA ILE A 68 -6.82 17.02 25.47
C ILE A 68 -6.50 15.71 26.22
N GLN A 69 -6.78 15.64 27.54
CA GLN A 69 -6.62 14.41 28.32
C GLN A 69 -7.58 13.32 27.86
N ALA A 70 -8.86 13.62 27.68
CA ALA A 70 -9.86 12.67 27.18
C ALA A 70 -9.53 12.16 25.76
N MET A 71 -8.99 13.01 24.87
CA MET A 71 -8.49 12.59 23.56
C MET A 71 -7.27 11.65 23.67
N ALA A 72 -6.32 11.94 24.57
CA ALA A 72 -5.16 11.07 24.80
C ALA A 72 -5.56 9.71 25.38
N GLU A 73 -6.49 9.67 26.34
CA GLU A 73 -7.05 8.43 26.89
C GLU A 73 -7.76 7.61 25.79
N ARG A 74 -8.64 8.26 25.00
CA ARG A 74 -9.33 7.64 23.86
C ARG A 74 -8.35 7.10 22.80
N MET A 75 -7.23 7.79 22.54
CA MET A 75 -6.15 7.28 21.69
C MET A 75 -5.49 6.02 22.26
N THR A 76 -5.21 5.99 23.57
CA THR A 76 -4.61 4.80 24.21
C THR A 76 -5.57 3.61 24.37
N ALA A 77 -6.88 3.85 24.24
CA ALA A 77 -7.92 2.83 24.32
C ALA A 77 -8.27 2.19 22.95
N LEU A 78 -7.66 2.64 21.85
CA LEU A 78 -7.88 2.05 20.52
C LEU A 78 -7.35 0.61 20.46
N THR A 79 -8.22 -0.30 20.03
CA THR A 79 -7.82 -1.67 19.66
C THR A 79 -7.48 -1.76 18.17
N GLN A 80 -6.94 -2.91 17.74
CA GLN A 80 -6.59 -3.15 16.34
C GLN A 80 -7.83 -2.96 15.44
N TYR A 81 -7.67 -2.26 14.31
CA TYR A 81 -8.76 -1.86 13.40
C TYR A 81 -9.78 -0.86 13.99
N GLN A 82 -9.37 0.00 14.92
CA GLN A 82 -10.13 1.18 15.33
C GLN A 82 -9.41 2.49 14.98
N ILE A 83 -10.19 3.50 14.58
CA ILE A 83 -9.73 4.89 14.40
C ILE A 83 -10.67 5.85 15.14
N LEU A 84 -10.15 7.00 15.57
CA LEU A 84 -10.99 8.07 16.11
C LEU A 84 -11.62 8.87 14.96
N GLN A 85 -12.94 9.00 14.97
CA GLN A 85 -13.68 9.88 14.07
C GLN A 85 -14.56 10.83 14.86
N ALA A 86 -14.73 12.06 14.38
CA ALA A 86 -15.70 12.99 14.97
C ALA A 86 -17.13 12.50 14.67
N ASN A 87 -17.95 12.35 15.70
CA ASN A 87 -19.38 12.09 15.57
C ASN A 87 -20.12 13.36 15.09
N SER A 88 -21.44 13.27 14.85
CA SER A 88 -22.26 14.41 14.42
C SER A 88 -22.42 15.55 15.45
N SER A 89 -21.97 15.35 16.69
CA SER A 89 -21.89 16.35 17.75
C SER A 89 -20.49 16.96 17.93
N GLY A 90 -19.48 16.44 17.19
CA GLY A 90 -18.08 16.86 17.26
C GLY A 90 -17.20 16.07 18.23
N ASP A 91 -17.72 15.05 18.92
CA ASP A 91 -16.95 14.25 19.88
C ASP A 91 -16.17 13.13 19.16
N MET A 92 -14.90 12.91 19.52
CA MET A 92 -14.01 11.95 18.85
C MET A 92 -14.23 10.51 19.34
N GLU A 93 -15.13 9.77 18.70
CA GLU A 93 -15.47 8.37 19.07
C GLU A 93 -14.60 7.33 18.37
N ALA A 94 -14.38 6.19 19.02
CA ALA A 94 -13.64 5.06 18.46
C ALA A 94 -14.51 4.26 17.49
N VAL A 95 -14.32 4.49 16.19
CA VAL A 95 -15.01 3.76 15.12
C VAL A 95 -14.18 2.55 14.71
N SER A 96 -14.78 1.37 14.80
CA SER A 96 -14.23 0.16 14.18
C SER A 96 -14.25 0.32 12.66
N THR A 97 -13.08 0.36 12.02
CA THR A 97 -13.01 0.03 10.60
C THR A 97 -13.32 -1.45 10.46
N ALA A 98 -14.35 -1.80 9.69
CA ALA A 98 -14.59 -3.19 9.32
C ALA A 98 -13.37 -3.75 8.59
N SER A 99 -13.23 -5.08 8.53
CA SER A 99 -12.14 -5.77 7.82
C SER A 99 -12.06 -5.43 6.33
N ASN A 100 -13.10 -4.77 5.78
CA ASN A 100 -13.18 -4.22 4.44
C ASN A 100 -13.43 -2.69 4.49
N LEU A 101 -12.50 -1.92 3.93
CA LEU A 101 -12.65 -0.47 3.73
C LEU A 101 -13.25 -0.19 2.34
N THR A 102 -14.58 -0.11 2.25
CA THR A 102 -15.27 0.22 0.98
C THR A 102 -15.13 1.70 0.65
N LEU A 103 -14.28 2.04 -0.32
CA LEU A 103 -14.09 3.42 -0.79
C LEU A 103 -14.84 3.64 -2.12
N SER A 104 -15.93 4.40 -2.07
CA SER A 104 -16.67 4.83 -3.27
C SER A 104 -15.96 6.02 -3.93
N SER A 105 -15.23 5.76 -5.02
CA SER A 105 -14.55 6.77 -5.87
C SER A 105 -13.52 7.67 -5.15
N PRO A 106 -12.52 7.12 -4.43
CA PRO A 106 -11.47 7.91 -3.79
C PRO A 106 -10.41 8.40 -4.80
N THR A 107 -9.83 9.57 -4.56
CA THR A 107 -8.51 9.93 -5.10
C THR A 107 -7.47 9.72 -3.99
N ILE A 108 -6.65 8.68 -4.12
CA ILE A 108 -5.64 8.32 -3.10
C ILE A 108 -4.26 8.80 -3.57
N THR A 109 -3.76 9.89 -2.98
CA THR A 109 -2.43 10.44 -3.29
C THR A 109 -1.47 10.17 -2.14
N GLY A 110 -0.44 9.36 -2.38
CA GLY A 110 0.69 9.17 -1.44
C GLY A 110 0.43 8.24 -0.24
N ALA A 111 -0.58 7.37 -0.28
CA ALA A 111 -0.81 6.37 0.76
C ALA A 111 0.04 5.11 0.54
N ASN A 112 0.70 4.62 1.61
CA ASN A 112 1.33 3.30 1.61
C ASN A 112 0.26 2.24 1.92
N ILE A 113 -0.22 1.55 0.89
CA ILE A 113 -1.14 0.40 1.04
C ILE A 113 -0.30 -0.84 1.33
N SER A 114 -0.32 -1.31 2.58
CA SER A 114 0.52 -2.44 3.04
C SER A 114 -0.09 -3.83 2.88
N ASP A 115 -1.32 -3.94 2.35
CA ASP A 115 -1.92 -5.22 1.96
C ASP A 115 -1.85 -5.35 0.43
N SER A 116 -0.93 -6.19 -0.05
CA SER A 116 -0.62 -6.36 -1.48
C SER A 116 -1.78 -6.94 -2.29
N ASN A 117 -2.73 -7.61 -1.65
CA ASN A 117 -3.78 -8.36 -2.34
C ASN A 117 -4.79 -7.46 -3.05
N PHE A 118 -5.02 -6.23 -2.56
CA PHE A 118 -5.92 -5.26 -3.20
C PHE A 118 -5.29 -4.55 -4.40
N VAL A 119 -3.97 -4.58 -4.53
CA VAL A 119 -3.23 -3.93 -5.65
C VAL A 119 -3.01 -4.91 -6.81
N ASN A 120 -2.88 -6.21 -6.52
CA ASN A 120 -2.57 -7.26 -7.51
C ASN A 120 -3.56 -7.41 -8.67
N ASP A 121 -4.83 -7.02 -8.49
CA ASP A 121 -5.86 -7.16 -9.53
C ASP A 121 -5.82 -6.02 -10.57
N MET A 122 -5.12 -4.91 -10.27
CA MET A 122 -4.85 -3.85 -11.24
C MET A 122 -3.60 -4.20 -12.07
N THR A 123 -3.74 -5.21 -12.95
CA THR A 123 -2.72 -5.59 -13.93
C THR A 123 -2.23 -4.34 -14.68
N SER A 124 -0.92 -4.10 -14.68
CA SER A 124 -0.38 -2.92 -15.36
C SER A 124 -0.44 -3.13 -16.87
N VAL A 125 -1.38 -2.48 -17.55
CA VAL A 125 -1.55 -2.57 -19.01
C VAL A 125 -0.64 -1.56 -19.69
N ALA A 126 0.42 -2.04 -20.32
CA ALA A 126 1.37 -1.22 -21.08
C ALA A 126 1.00 -1.23 -22.56
N ALA A 127 0.60 -0.09 -23.11
CA ALA A 127 0.41 0.10 -24.55
C ALA A 127 1.78 0.36 -25.21
N THR A 128 2.28 -0.58 -26.02
CA THR A 128 3.67 -0.54 -26.54
C THR A 128 3.70 -0.38 -28.07
N VAL A 129 4.54 0.56 -28.54
CA VAL A 129 4.66 0.97 -29.95
C VAL A 129 6.08 0.84 -30.53
N ALA A 130 7.06 0.40 -29.75
CA ALA A 130 8.47 0.31 -30.12
C ALA A 130 9.17 -0.83 -29.37
N SER A 131 10.32 -1.29 -29.89
CA SER A 131 11.12 -2.38 -29.32
C SER A 131 11.45 -2.12 -27.84
N THR A 132 11.14 -3.09 -26.97
CA THR A 132 11.15 -2.88 -25.52
C THR A 132 11.98 -3.95 -24.80
N THR A 133 13.05 -3.51 -24.13
CA THR A 133 13.68 -4.32 -23.08
C THR A 133 12.75 -4.38 -21.88
N VAL A 134 12.20 -5.55 -21.64
CA VAL A 134 11.40 -5.87 -20.45
C VAL A 134 12.35 -5.97 -19.26
N THR A 135 11.94 -5.47 -18.08
CA THR A 135 12.80 -5.43 -16.88
C THR A 135 12.06 -5.96 -15.67
N ALA A 136 12.80 -6.45 -14.66
CA ALA A 136 12.23 -7.01 -13.43
C ALA A 136 11.28 -6.07 -12.67
N ALA A 137 11.43 -4.74 -12.84
CA ALA A 137 10.53 -3.74 -12.27
C ALA A 137 9.12 -3.70 -12.92
N LEU A 138 8.91 -4.45 -14.01
CA LEU A 138 7.66 -4.53 -14.78
C LEU A 138 7.01 -5.92 -14.67
N THR A 139 7.41 -6.75 -13.69
CA THR A 139 6.75 -8.05 -13.45
C THR A 139 5.27 -7.85 -13.13
N GLY A 140 4.41 -8.69 -13.71
CA GLY A 140 2.95 -8.50 -13.66
C GLY A 140 2.39 -7.49 -14.67
N THR A 141 3.21 -6.94 -15.58
CA THR A 141 2.74 -6.13 -16.72
C THR A 141 2.15 -7.00 -17.82
N THR A 142 0.99 -6.57 -18.34
CA THR A 142 0.39 -7.05 -19.58
C THR A 142 0.72 -6.06 -20.70
N TYR A 143 1.59 -6.46 -21.62
CA TYR A 143 1.97 -5.67 -22.80
C TYR A 143 0.93 -5.86 -23.90
N VAL A 144 0.21 -4.79 -24.24
CA VAL A 144 -0.76 -4.76 -25.34
C VAL A 144 -0.13 -3.97 -26.48
N PHE A 145 0.19 -4.65 -27.59
CA PHE A 145 1.01 -4.10 -28.66
C PHE A 145 0.29 -4.05 -30.01
N THR A 146 0.72 -3.11 -30.86
CA THR A 146 0.20 -2.93 -32.23
C THR A 146 1.29 -2.66 -33.27
N THR A 147 2.41 -2.02 -32.85
CA THR A 147 3.52 -1.67 -33.76
C THR A 147 4.92 -2.00 -33.21
N THR A 148 5.00 -2.67 -32.06
CA THR A 148 6.29 -3.16 -31.52
C THR A 148 6.82 -4.28 -32.40
N THR A 149 8.12 -4.29 -32.69
CA THR A 149 8.76 -5.40 -33.46
C THR A 149 9.41 -6.45 -32.56
N GLU A 150 9.74 -6.10 -31.32
CA GLU A 150 10.54 -6.96 -30.43
C GLU A 150 10.35 -6.62 -28.95
N PHE A 151 10.22 -7.67 -28.13
CA PHE A 151 10.43 -7.64 -26.69
C PHE A 151 11.68 -8.45 -26.33
N VAL A 152 12.52 -7.91 -25.45
CA VAL A 152 13.69 -8.61 -24.91
C VAL A 152 13.48 -8.84 -23.43
N LEU A 153 13.35 -10.10 -23.01
CA LEU A 153 13.17 -10.48 -21.61
C LEU A 153 14.48 -10.32 -20.82
N PRO A 154 14.41 -10.19 -19.47
CA PRO A 154 15.59 -10.28 -18.62
C PRO A 154 16.32 -11.63 -18.75
N ALA A 155 17.60 -11.62 -18.37
CA ALA A 155 18.45 -12.81 -18.33
C ALA A 155 17.90 -13.84 -17.34
N THR A 156 17.90 -15.13 -17.69
CA THR A 156 17.28 -16.19 -16.86
C THR A 156 17.87 -16.21 -15.45
N SER A 157 19.19 -16.11 -15.35
CA SER A 157 19.97 -15.93 -14.12
C SER A 157 19.57 -14.75 -13.22
N THR A 158 18.73 -13.83 -13.71
CA THR A 158 18.17 -12.68 -12.98
C THR A 158 16.64 -12.65 -12.96
N ALA A 159 15.98 -13.67 -13.50
CA ALA A 159 14.56 -13.69 -13.79
C ALA A 159 13.68 -14.49 -12.81
N ALA A 160 14.27 -15.06 -11.76
CA ALA A 160 13.56 -15.87 -10.78
C ALA A 160 12.33 -15.15 -10.19
N GLY A 161 11.13 -15.70 -10.44
CA GLY A 161 9.85 -15.16 -10.00
C GLY A 161 9.30 -13.99 -10.82
N LEU A 162 9.89 -13.69 -11.98
CA LEU A 162 9.33 -12.71 -12.92
C LEU A 162 8.25 -13.36 -13.80
N TYR A 163 7.22 -12.58 -14.13
CA TYR A 163 6.10 -12.99 -14.99
C TYR A 163 5.63 -11.82 -15.87
N TYR A 164 5.29 -12.11 -17.13
CA TYR A 164 4.78 -11.13 -18.11
C TYR A 164 3.72 -11.75 -19.02
N LYS A 165 2.76 -10.94 -19.46
CA LYS A 165 1.81 -11.30 -20.52
C LYS A 165 1.98 -10.39 -21.74
N PHE A 166 1.90 -10.97 -22.93
CA PHE A 166 1.99 -10.25 -24.21
C PHE A 166 0.73 -10.53 -25.03
N VAL A 167 0.07 -9.47 -25.53
CA VAL A 167 -1.23 -9.55 -26.21
C VAL A 167 -1.26 -8.66 -27.46
N VAL A 168 -1.72 -9.22 -28.58
CA VAL A 168 -1.99 -8.48 -29.82
C VAL A 168 -3.19 -7.55 -29.61
N GLY A 169 -2.94 -6.24 -29.54
CA GLY A 169 -3.96 -5.20 -29.33
C GLY A 169 -4.58 -4.64 -30.63
N GLY A 170 -4.08 -5.06 -31.78
CA GLY A 170 -4.42 -4.55 -33.11
C GLY A 170 -3.58 -5.26 -34.17
N ALA A 171 -3.96 -5.13 -35.44
CA ALA A 171 -3.22 -5.76 -36.54
C ALA A 171 -1.76 -5.26 -36.60
N ILE A 172 -0.82 -6.18 -36.76
CA ILE A 172 0.63 -5.89 -36.78
C ILE A 172 1.13 -5.84 -38.23
N THR A 173 1.97 -4.85 -38.55
CA THR A 173 2.52 -4.69 -39.92
C THR A 173 3.84 -5.43 -40.15
N SER A 174 4.38 -6.06 -39.11
CA SER A 174 5.64 -6.81 -39.08
C SER A 174 5.56 -7.84 -37.95
N ASN A 175 6.32 -8.92 -38.04
CA ASN A 175 6.40 -9.91 -36.96
C ASN A 175 6.84 -9.25 -35.64
N VAL A 176 6.30 -9.73 -34.52
CA VAL A 176 6.72 -9.32 -33.17
C VAL A 176 7.42 -10.48 -32.49
N THR A 177 8.71 -10.32 -32.21
CA THR A 177 9.49 -11.30 -31.44
C THR A 177 9.38 -11.05 -29.94
N ILE A 178 9.45 -12.13 -29.15
CA ILE A 178 9.79 -12.11 -27.73
C ILE A 178 10.97 -13.07 -27.60
N ARG A 179 12.17 -12.55 -27.32
CA ARG A 179 13.36 -13.37 -27.04
C ARG A 179 13.88 -13.14 -25.63
N THR A 180 14.67 -14.07 -25.13
CA THR A 180 15.47 -13.80 -23.92
C THR A 180 16.63 -12.85 -24.25
N SER A 181 17.27 -12.23 -23.23
CA SER A 181 18.51 -11.47 -23.45
C SER A 181 19.73 -12.36 -23.70
N ASP A 182 19.58 -13.66 -23.49
CA ASP A 182 20.64 -14.65 -23.39
C ASP A 182 20.55 -15.54 -24.63
N LEU A 183 21.68 -15.82 -25.27
CA LEU A 183 21.72 -16.60 -26.52
C LEU A 183 21.89 -18.08 -26.17
N GLY A 184 20.75 -18.76 -26.05
CA GLY A 184 20.68 -20.18 -25.72
C GLY A 184 19.26 -20.59 -25.37
N ASP A 185 18.95 -21.80 -25.78
CA ASP A 185 17.90 -22.74 -25.40
C ASP A 185 17.31 -22.48 -23.98
N ASN A 186 16.41 -21.51 -23.85
CA ASN A 186 15.94 -20.99 -22.55
C ASN A 186 14.42 -20.90 -22.42
N ILE A 187 13.64 -21.07 -23.50
CA ILE A 187 12.18 -21.04 -23.50
C ILE A 187 11.62 -22.46 -23.61
N GLU A 188 10.81 -22.84 -22.64
CA GLU A 188 10.29 -24.20 -22.44
C GLU A 188 8.76 -24.21 -22.32
N GLY A 189 8.12 -25.29 -22.78
CA GLY A 189 6.69 -25.57 -22.57
C GLY A 189 5.91 -25.77 -23.85
N THR A 190 4.66 -25.30 -23.90
CA THR A 190 3.79 -25.53 -25.06
C THR A 190 2.93 -24.31 -25.40
N LEU A 191 2.78 -24.01 -26.70
CA LEU A 191 1.84 -23.01 -27.22
C LEU A 191 0.50 -23.66 -27.62
N ILE A 192 -0.61 -22.94 -27.45
CA ILE A 192 -1.93 -23.33 -27.95
C ILE A 192 -2.29 -22.48 -29.17
N VAL A 193 -2.26 -23.10 -30.36
CA VAL A 193 -2.34 -22.41 -31.65
C VAL A 193 -3.40 -23.09 -32.52
N ALA A 194 -4.46 -22.35 -32.87
CA ALA A 194 -5.66 -22.87 -33.54
C ALA A 194 -6.29 -24.11 -32.85
N GLY A 195 -6.11 -24.25 -31.53
CA GLY A 195 -6.56 -25.40 -30.74
C GLY A 195 -5.66 -26.64 -30.82
N ALA A 196 -4.54 -26.58 -31.54
CA ALA A 196 -3.46 -27.56 -31.46
C ALA A 196 -2.46 -27.18 -30.36
N VAL A 197 -1.86 -28.19 -29.73
CA VAL A 197 -0.68 -28.02 -28.87
C VAL A 197 0.55 -28.03 -29.77
N VAL A 198 1.39 -27.01 -29.64
CA VAL A 198 2.72 -26.92 -30.27
C VAL A 198 3.76 -27.02 -29.17
N ASP A 199 4.68 -27.96 -29.31
CA ASP A 199 5.80 -28.17 -28.38
C ASP A 199 6.86 -27.09 -28.58
N CYS A 200 7.44 -26.61 -27.48
CA CYS A 200 8.55 -25.66 -27.45
C CYS A 200 9.58 -26.19 -26.45
N ASP A 201 10.49 -27.02 -26.94
CA ASP A 201 11.58 -27.70 -26.22
C ASP A 201 12.88 -26.98 -26.57
N ALA A 202 13.57 -26.41 -25.58
CA ALA A 202 14.88 -25.77 -25.75
C ALA A 202 14.92 -24.58 -26.78
N GLU A 203 13.93 -23.66 -26.75
CA GLU A 203 13.77 -22.59 -27.76
C GLU A 203 14.36 -21.22 -27.32
N ASP A 204 14.66 -20.29 -28.25
CA ASP A 204 15.17 -18.93 -27.94
C ASP A 204 14.11 -17.81 -28.06
N VAL A 205 13.23 -17.94 -29.05
CA VAL A 205 12.38 -16.84 -29.55
C VAL A 205 10.95 -17.31 -29.76
N LEU A 206 9.98 -16.61 -29.16
CA LEU A 206 8.59 -16.65 -29.58
C LEU A 206 8.33 -15.58 -30.65
N THR A 207 7.53 -15.90 -31.66
CA THR A 207 7.17 -14.96 -32.74
C THR A 207 5.67 -14.92 -32.96
N PHE A 208 5.08 -13.73 -32.85
CA PHE A 208 3.80 -13.41 -33.47
C PHE A 208 4.06 -13.08 -34.95
N VAL A 209 3.56 -13.92 -35.84
CA VAL A 209 3.78 -13.80 -37.29
C VAL A 209 2.70 -12.88 -37.87
N ALA A 210 3.09 -11.82 -38.57
CA ALA A 210 2.15 -10.90 -39.23
C ALA A 210 1.35 -11.59 -40.35
N ASP A 211 0.35 -10.87 -40.89
CA ASP A 211 -0.51 -11.33 -41.99
C ASP A 211 -1.41 -12.53 -41.60
N GLY A 212 -2.05 -12.43 -40.43
CA GLY A 212 -3.12 -13.35 -40.00
C GLY A 212 -3.21 -13.61 -38.50
N GLU A 213 -2.44 -12.89 -37.70
CA GLU A 213 -2.68 -12.71 -36.27
C GLU A 213 -4.08 -12.14 -36.00
N ASN A 214 -4.60 -12.34 -34.79
CA ASN A 214 -5.88 -11.81 -34.37
C ASN A 214 -5.77 -10.97 -33.09
N VAL A 215 -6.61 -9.94 -32.98
CA VAL A 215 -6.67 -9.09 -31.78
C VAL A 215 -7.16 -9.93 -30.61
N GLY A 216 -6.35 -10.02 -29.56
CA GLY A 216 -6.54 -10.93 -28.44
C GLY A 216 -5.65 -12.17 -28.45
N ASP A 217 -4.90 -12.45 -29.52
CA ASP A 217 -3.86 -13.50 -29.50
C ASP A 217 -2.79 -13.14 -28.45
N TYR A 218 -2.31 -14.13 -27.69
CA TYR A 218 -1.45 -13.89 -26.51
C TYR A 218 -0.51 -15.04 -26.13
N VAL A 219 0.50 -14.69 -25.32
CA VAL A 219 1.32 -15.64 -24.55
C VAL A 219 1.66 -15.06 -23.17
N GLU A 220 1.74 -15.94 -22.18
CA GLU A 220 2.23 -15.68 -20.82
C GLU A 220 3.54 -16.41 -20.57
N LEU A 221 4.51 -15.72 -19.97
CA LEU A 221 5.83 -16.24 -19.63
C LEU A 221 6.14 -16.01 -18.15
N TYR A 222 6.68 -17.02 -17.48
CA TYR A 222 7.22 -16.94 -16.11
C TYR A 222 8.62 -17.57 -16.05
N SER A 223 9.45 -17.20 -15.07
CA SER A 223 10.79 -17.80 -14.90
C SER A 223 11.07 -18.26 -13.47
N ASP A 224 11.77 -19.39 -13.34
CA ASP A 224 12.29 -19.92 -12.07
C ASP A 224 13.69 -19.39 -11.70
N GLY A 225 14.38 -18.74 -12.63
CA GLY A 225 15.79 -18.35 -12.52
C GLY A 225 16.75 -19.19 -13.37
N THR A 226 16.24 -20.21 -14.07
CA THR A 226 16.98 -21.11 -14.96
C THR A 226 16.43 -21.01 -16.39
N TYR A 227 15.11 -21.07 -16.54
CA TYR A 227 14.39 -21.06 -17.82
C TYR A 227 13.25 -20.03 -17.81
N TRP A 228 12.72 -19.72 -18.99
CA TRP A 228 11.43 -19.08 -19.21
C TRP A 228 10.41 -20.15 -19.62
N TYR A 229 9.34 -20.29 -18.85
CA TYR A 229 8.28 -21.26 -19.13
C TYR A 229 7.05 -20.56 -19.70
N ILE A 230 6.44 -21.17 -20.71
CA ILE A 230 5.12 -20.78 -21.21
C ILE A 230 4.06 -21.19 -20.17
N GLY A 231 3.30 -20.23 -19.66
CA GLY A 231 2.25 -20.45 -18.66
C GLY A 231 0.88 -20.73 -19.26
N ASP A 232 0.44 -19.82 -20.12
CA ASP A 232 -0.79 -19.90 -20.90
C ASP A 232 -0.57 -19.21 -22.25
N SER A 233 -1.35 -19.58 -23.26
CA SER A 233 -1.28 -18.97 -24.58
C SER A 233 -2.55 -19.21 -25.39
N GLY A 234 -2.76 -18.38 -26.40
CA GLY A 234 -3.81 -18.61 -27.36
C GLY A 234 -3.57 -17.78 -28.61
N ALA A 235 -3.45 -18.45 -29.75
CA ALA A 235 -3.53 -17.81 -31.06
C ALA A 235 -4.63 -18.46 -31.89
N LEU A 236 -5.52 -17.67 -32.49
CA LEU A 236 -6.68 -18.20 -33.23
C LEU A 236 -6.27 -18.87 -34.56
N THR A 237 -5.23 -18.35 -35.22
CA THR A 237 -4.80 -18.81 -36.55
C THR A 237 -3.55 -19.68 -36.49
N ALA A 238 -3.55 -20.78 -37.26
CA ALA A 238 -2.46 -21.76 -37.30
C ALA A 238 -1.12 -21.12 -37.73
N SER A 239 -0.03 -21.47 -37.05
CA SER A 239 1.32 -20.94 -37.29
C SER A 239 1.47 -19.42 -37.19
N LYS A 240 0.59 -18.73 -36.45
CA LYS A 240 0.69 -17.27 -36.21
C LYS A 240 1.25 -16.89 -34.85
N LEU A 241 1.38 -17.85 -33.95
CA LEU A 241 2.26 -17.82 -32.79
C LEU A 241 3.16 -19.05 -32.88
N THR A 242 4.48 -18.87 -32.82
CA THR A 242 5.49 -19.94 -33.02
C THR A 242 6.66 -19.77 -32.07
N CYS A 243 7.38 -20.85 -31.78
CA CYS A 243 8.68 -20.86 -31.10
C CYS A 243 9.80 -21.32 -32.05
N THR A 244 11.03 -20.83 -31.82
CA THR A 244 12.26 -21.19 -32.57
C THR A 244 13.54 -20.90 -31.76
N ALA A 245 14.46 -21.86 -31.70
CA ALA A 245 15.90 -21.70 -31.41
C ALA A 245 16.65 -20.99 -32.55
N THR A 246 17.83 -20.41 -32.28
CA THR A 246 18.54 -19.47 -33.20
C THR A 246 20.02 -19.76 -33.51
#